data_AF-A0A972Y136-F1
#
_entry.id   AF-A0A972Y136-F1
#
_cell.length_a   1.000
_cell.length_b   1.000
_cell.length_c   1.000
_cell.angle_alpha   90.00
_cell.angle_beta   90.00
_cell.angle_gamma   90.00
#
_symmetry.space_group_name_H-M   'P 1'
#
loop_
_entity.id
_entity.type
_entity.pdbx_description
1 polymer ?
#
loop_
_entity_poly.entity_id
_entity_poly.type
_entity_poly.pdbx_seq_one_letter_code
_entity_poly.pdbx_strand_id
1 'polypeptide(L)'
;MSLIKPELERVYGGKDNQKIYTRLIEENYTGFVILTYYQNGIIMNEKEWQNGRPYGYQIEYYDNGQLNYYDQLDDYNDIGPSKAFWPDGSVKFEEIETESGWVERQYDQVGNITFESGKNGTFGEWIDYTL
;
A
#
# COMPACT_ATOMS: atom_id res chain seq x y z
N MET A 1 13.30 24.65 -5.60
CA MET A 1 12.40 23.73 -6.33
C MET A 1 11.08 23.76 -5.60
N SER A 2 10.04 24.35 -6.19
CA SER A 2 8.74 24.46 -5.53
C SER A 2 8.11 23.07 -5.48
N LEU A 3 7.81 22.60 -4.27
CA LEU A 3 7.08 21.34 -4.07
C LEU A 3 5.70 21.49 -4.70
N ILE A 4 5.50 20.91 -5.89
CA ILE A 4 4.16 20.75 -6.44
C ILE A 4 3.50 19.67 -5.60
N LYS A 5 2.75 20.08 -4.57
CA LYS A 5 1.87 19.17 -3.87
C LYS A 5 0.68 18.91 -4.79
N PRO A 6 0.30 17.65 -5.03
CA PRO A 6 -0.90 17.38 -5.78
C PRO A 6 -2.11 17.94 -5.04
N GLU A 7 -3.02 18.54 -5.80
CA GLU A 7 -4.34 18.88 -5.26
C GLU A 7 -5.22 17.64 -5.31
N LEU A 8 -5.70 17.27 -4.13
CA LEU A 8 -6.46 16.05 -3.89
C LEU A 8 -7.82 16.41 -3.30
N GLU A 9 -8.88 15.78 -3.82
CA GLU A 9 -10.22 15.86 -3.26
C GLU A 9 -10.60 14.57 -2.53
N ARG A 10 -11.34 14.71 -1.41
CA ARG A 10 -12.00 13.57 -0.76
C ARG A 10 -13.37 13.38 -1.38
N VAL A 11 -13.61 12.20 -1.93
CA VAL A 11 -14.84 11.83 -2.61
C VAL A 11 -15.56 10.75 -1.81
N TYR A 12 -16.88 10.89 -1.70
CA TYR A 12 -17.77 9.88 -1.15
C TYR A 12 -18.36 9.07 -2.30
N GLY A 13 -18.31 7.75 -2.22
CA GLY A 13 -18.82 6.85 -3.26
C GLY A 13 -19.16 5.47 -2.74
N GLY A 14 -19.49 4.55 -3.65
CA GLY A 14 -20.01 3.22 -3.34
C GLY A 14 -21.53 3.19 -3.14
N LYS A 15 -22.10 1.99 -2.95
CA LYS A 15 -23.51 1.82 -2.61
C LYS A 15 -23.72 2.51 -1.25
N ASP A 16 -24.55 3.54 -1.21
CA ASP A 16 -24.90 4.33 -0.02
C ASP A 16 -23.82 5.30 0.53
N ASN A 17 -22.88 5.80 -0.29
CA ASN A 17 -21.85 6.78 0.12
C ASN A 17 -20.94 6.35 1.30
N GLN A 18 -20.82 5.04 1.54
CA GLN A 18 -20.02 4.54 2.67
C GLN A 18 -18.52 4.47 2.38
N LYS A 19 -18.08 4.51 1.11
CA LYS A 19 -16.66 4.52 0.78
C LYS A 19 -16.15 5.96 0.63
N ILE A 20 -15.00 6.23 1.26
CA ILE A 20 -14.27 7.49 1.11
C ILE A 20 -12.99 7.19 0.35
N TYR A 21 -12.75 7.87 -0.76
CA TYR A 21 -11.51 7.76 -1.52
C TYR A 21 -10.96 9.14 -1.87
N THR A 22 -9.67 9.18 -2.20
CA THR A 22 -9.00 10.40 -2.65
C THR A 22 -8.87 10.40 -4.16
N ARG A 23 -9.06 11.54 -4.83
CA ARG A 23 -8.89 11.70 -6.29
C ARG A 23 -8.01 12.91 -6.59
N LEU A 24 -7.27 12.87 -7.69
CA LEU A 24 -6.61 14.05 -8.26
C LEU A 24 -7.65 14.96 -8.92
N ILE A 25 -7.50 16.27 -8.72
CA ILE A 25 -8.31 17.27 -9.44
C ILE A 25 -8.05 17.21 -10.95
N GLU A 26 -6.81 16.87 -11.36
CA GLU A 26 -6.50 16.59 -12.76
C GLU A 26 -7.03 15.21 -13.17
N GLU A 27 -8.31 15.18 -13.55
CA GLU A 27 -9.07 13.95 -13.81
C GLU A 27 -8.51 13.02 -14.90
N ASN A 28 -7.58 13.50 -15.73
CA ASN A 28 -6.96 12.70 -16.81
C ASN A 28 -5.52 12.28 -16.50
N TYR A 29 -4.98 12.66 -15.34
CA TYR A 29 -3.61 12.31 -14.97
C TYR A 29 -3.47 10.80 -14.80
N THR A 30 -2.36 10.25 -15.32
CA THR A 30 -1.96 8.85 -15.13
C THR A 30 -0.46 8.79 -14.87
N GLY A 31 -0.07 8.12 -13.78
CA GLY A 31 1.32 8.02 -13.34
C GLY A 31 1.48 8.10 -11.82
N PHE A 32 2.73 8.15 -11.36
CA PHE A 32 3.05 8.29 -9.94
C PHE A 32 3.00 9.74 -9.47
N VAL A 33 2.37 9.97 -8.33
CA VAL A 33 2.36 11.27 -7.65
C VAL A 33 2.97 11.14 -6.27
N ILE A 34 3.94 12.01 -5.98
CA ILE A 34 4.56 12.10 -4.67
C ILE A 34 3.63 12.86 -3.72
N LEU A 35 3.21 12.19 -2.65
CA LEU A 35 2.30 12.77 -1.66
C LEU A 35 3.04 13.52 -0.57
N THR A 36 4.18 12.97 -0.13
CA THR A 36 4.95 13.54 0.98
C THR A 36 6.45 13.30 0.83
N TYR A 37 7.22 14.16 1.48
CA TYR A 37 8.68 14.09 1.55
C TYR A 37 9.12 14.16 3.00
N TYR A 38 10.24 13.55 3.30
CA TYR A 38 11.00 13.80 4.53
C TYR A 38 11.59 15.21 4.54
N GLN A 39 11.98 15.68 5.72
CA GLN A 39 12.62 17.00 5.88
C GLN A 39 13.93 17.13 5.08
N ASN A 40 14.62 16.01 4.83
CA ASN A 40 15.83 15.94 4.02
C ASN A 40 15.56 15.97 2.49
N GLY A 41 14.29 16.03 2.08
CA GLY A 41 13.88 16.08 0.67
C GLY A 41 13.74 14.72 -0.02
N ILE A 42 13.97 13.61 0.69
CA ILE A 42 13.73 12.26 0.17
C ILE A 42 12.22 12.00 0.13
N ILE A 43 11.76 11.30 -0.91
CA ILE A 43 10.35 10.90 -1.07
C ILE A 43 9.98 10.02 0.12
N MET A 44 8.91 10.36 0.83
CA MET A 44 8.40 9.53 1.92
C MET A 44 7.29 8.61 1.45
N ASN A 45 6.40 9.12 0.60
CA ASN A 45 5.27 8.38 0.08
C ASN A 45 4.91 8.87 -1.33
N GLU A 46 4.73 7.93 -2.24
CA GLU A 46 4.15 8.13 -3.56
C GLU A 46 3.07 7.08 -3.81
N LYS A 47 2.19 7.38 -4.76
CA LYS A 47 1.12 6.46 -5.16
C LYS A 47 0.93 6.54 -6.67
N GLU A 48 0.31 5.54 -7.26
CA GLU A 48 -0.01 5.54 -8.67
C GLU A 48 -1.47 5.92 -8.89
N TRP A 49 -1.70 6.67 -9.98
CA TRP A 49 -3.01 7.12 -10.40
C TRP A 49 -3.25 6.71 -11.85
N GLN A 50 -4.50 6.39 -12.15
CA GLN A 50 -5.02 6.17 -13.49
C GLN A 50 -6.30 7.00 -13.66
N ASN A 51 -6.33 7.88 -14.66
CA ASN A 51 -7.46 8.80 -14.91
C ASN A 51 -7.92 9.55 -13.65
N GLY A 52 -6.93 10.13 -12.95
CA GLY A 52 -7.13 10.89 -11.73
C GLY A 52 -7.55 10.07 -10.51
N ARG A 53 -7.72 8.75 -10.61
CA ARG A 53 -8.08 7.87 -9.50
C ARG A 53 -6.88 7.04 -9.03
N PRO A 54 -6.73 6.76 -7.73
CA PRO A 54 -5.76 5.81 -7.22
C PRO A 54 -5.88 4.46 -7.92
N TYR A 55 -4.75 3.91 -8.37
CA TYR A 55 -4.66 2.62 -9.05
C TYR A 55 -3.22 2.14 -9.01
N GLY A 56 -2.97 0.83 -8.94
CA GLY A 56 -1.61 0.31 -9.06
C GLY A 56 -0.96 0.15 -7.70
N TYR A 57 -0.02 1.02 -7.32
CA TYR A 57 0.71 0.88 -6.05
C TYR A 57 0.73 2.16 -5.20
N GLN A 58 0.67 2.01 -3.87
CA GLN A 58 1.25 2.98 -2.93
C GLN A 58 2.63 2.50 -2.51
N ILE A 59 3.58 3.42 -2.43
CA ILE A 59 4.96 3.12 -2.05
C ILE A 59 5.40 4.08 -0.96
N GLU A 60 6.01 3.53 0.09
CA GLU A 60 6.64 4.28 1.17
C GLU A 60 8.13 3.93 1.25
N TYR A 61 8.92 4.94 1.58
CA TYR A 61 10.36 4.81 1.74
C TYR A 61 10.78 5.19 3.14
N TYR A 62 11.91 4.66 3.57
CA TYR A 62 12.67 5.16 4.71
C TYR A 62 13.31 6.52 4.38
N ASP A 63 13.74 7.25 5.42
CA ASP A 63 14.40 8.55 5.27
C ASP A 63 15.76 8.49 4.57
N ASN A 64 16.32 7.29 4.40
CA ASN A 64 17.50 6.99 3.61
C ASN A 64 17.19 6.65 2.13
N GLY A 65 15.91 6.65 1.74
CA GLY A 65 15.43 6.37 0.39
C GLY A 65 15.23 4.89 0.07
N GLN A 66 15.48 3.97 1.00
CA GLN A 66 15.20 2.55 0.80
C GLN A 66 13.71 2.26 0.93
N LEU A 67 13.23 1.26 0.21
CA LEU A 67 11.83 0.83 0.25
C LEU A 67 11.45 0.40 1.66
N ASN A 68 10.38 0.97 2.21
CA ASN A 68 9.84 0.64 3.52
C ASN A 68 8.60 -0.25 3.38
N TYR A 69 7.69 0.13 2.49
CA TYR A 69 6.42 -0.55 2.30
C TYR A 69 5.88 -0.32 0.89
N TYR A 70 5.15 -1.28 0.36
CA TYR A 70 4.22 -1.02 -0.73
C TYR A 70 2.94 -1.83 -0.56
N ASP A 71 1.84 -1.29 -1.07
CA ASP A 71 0.58 -2.01 -1.26
C ASP A 71 0.12 -1.89 -2.70
N GLN A 72 -0.63 -2.89 -3.16
CA GLN A 72 -1.39 -2.79 -4.40
C GLN A 72 -2.73 -2.11 -4.11
N LEU A 73 -3.15 -1.22 -5.00
CA LEU A 73 -4.41 -0.51 -4.97
C LEU A 73 -5.23 -0.90 -6.19
N ASP A 74 -6.52 -1.12 -5.98
CA ASP A 74 -7.49 -1.21 -7.05
C ASP A 74 -8.42 0.03 -7.11
N ASP A 75 -9.45 -0.06 -7.95
CA ASP A 75 -10.49 0.95 -8.05
C ASP A 75 -11.10 1.22 -6.65
N TYR A 76 -11.08 2.48 -6.22
CA TYR A 76 -11.58 2.98 -4.92
C TYR A 76 -10.66 2.82 -3.70
N ASN A 77 -9.38 2.47 -3.86
CA ASN A 77 -8.42 2.17 -2.77
C ASN A 77 -8.77 0.90 -1.97
N ASP A 78 -9.36 -0.13 -2.57
CA ASP A 78 -9.32 -1.42 -1.87
C ASP A 78 -7.86 -1.91 -1.91
N ILE A 79 -7.38 -2.37 -0.75
CA ILE A 79 -5.97 -2.72 -0.54
C ILE A 79 -5.79 -4.17 -0.97
N GLY A 80 -4.94 -4.39 -1.97
CA GLY A 80 -4.49 -5.68 -2.45
C GLY A 80 -3.21 -6.17 -1.75
N PRO A 81 -2.44 -7.07 -2.36
CA PRO A 81 -1.20 -7.59 -1.78
C PRO A 81 -0.23 -6.49 -1.37
N SER A 82 0.45 -6.70 -0.23
CA SER A 82 1.35 -5.71 0.34
C SER A 82 2.62 -6.34 0.91
N LYS A 83 3.67 -5.53 1.06
CA LYS A 83 4.97 -5.96 1.59
C LYS A 83 5.65 -4.83 2.34
N ALA A 84 6.19 -5.16 3.51
CA ALA A 84 7.05 -4.26 4.28
C ALA A 84 8.48 -4.81 4.37
N PHE A 85 9.44 -3.92 4.50
CA PHE A 85 10.86 -4.22 4.53
C PHE A 85 11.52 -3.62 5.75
N TRP A 86 12.58 -4.23 6.24
CA TRP A 86 13.54 -3.61 7.15
C TRP A 86 14.40 -2.59 6.40
N PRO A 87 15.10 -1.67 7.10
CA PRO A 87 15.98 -0.71 6.43
C PRO A 87 17.08 -1.35 5.57
N ASP A 88 17.54 -2.56 5.89
CA ASP A 88 18.53 -3.26 5.05
C ASP A 88 17.94 -3.85 3.75
N GLY A 89 16.63 -3.73 3.55
CA GLY A 89 15.90 -4.27 2.40
C GLY A 89 15.43 -5.72 2.59
N SER A 90 15.68 -6.35 3.74
CA SER A 90 15.12 -7.67 4.05
C SER A 90 13.61 -7.57 4.26
N VAL A 91 12.87 -8.59 3.83
CA VAL A 91 11.40 -8.61 3.97
C VAL A 91 11.06 -8.75 5.45
N LYS A 92 10.16 -7.89 5.92
CA LYS A 92 9.64 -7.90 7.28
C LYS A 92 8.27 -8.55 7.36
N PHE A 93 7.44 -8.29 6.35
CA PHE A 93 6.04 -8.69 6.30
C PHE A 93 5.59 -8.80 4.85
N GLU A 94 4.72 -9.75 4.56
CA GLU A 94 3.95 -9.76 3.31
C GLU A 94 2.52 -10.24 3.56
N GLU A 95 1.58 -9.64 2.84
CA GLU A 95 0.21 -10.12 2.70
C GLU A 95 -0.01 -10.42 1.21
N ILE A 96 -0.36 -11.67 0.90
CA ILE A 96 -0.50 -12.15 -0.47
C ILE A 96 -1.86 -12.80 -0.69
N GLU A 97 -2.45 -12.54 -1.86
CA GLU A 97 -3.62 -13.27 -2.32
C GLU A 97 -3.18 -14.60 -2.94
N THR A 98 -3.82 -15.68 -2.54
CA THR A 98 -3.60 -17.04 -3.02
C THR A 98 -4.91 -17.63 -3.54
N GLU A 99 -4.84 -18.77 -4.24
CA GLU A 99 -6.05 -19.50 -4.67
C GLU A 99 -6.97 -19.89 -3.49
N SER A 100 -6.42 -20.00 -2.27
CA SER A 100 -7.16 -20.39 -1.06
C SER A 100 -7.63 -19.19 -0.22
N GLY A 101 -7.30 -17.96 -0.61
CA GLY A 101 -7.56 -16.75 0.17
C GLY A 101 -6.28 -15.99 0.48
N TRP A 102 -6.29 -15.21 1.56
CA TRP A 102 -5.17 -14.35 1.93
C TRP A 102 -4.21 -15.07 2.87
N VAL A 103 -2.92 -14.83 2.70
CA VAL A 103 -1.88 -15.28 3.61
C VAL A 103 -1.07 -14.08 4.07
N GLU A 104 -0.92 -13.95 5.38
CA GLU A 104 0.02 -13.04 6.02
C GLU A 104 1.25 -13.81 6.48
N ARG A 105 2.44 -13.26 6.24
CA ARG A 105 3.70 -13.75 6.81
C ARG A 105 4.49 -12.61 7.43
N GLN A 106 5.13 -12.88 8.56
CA GLN A 106 6.15 -12.01 9.15
C GLN A 106 7.47 -12.77 9.25
N TYR A 107 8.56 -12.02 9.12
CA TYR A 107 9.90 -12.57 9.08
C TYR A 107 10.83 -11.85 10.07
N ASP A 108 11.78 -12.60 10.62
CA ASP A 108 12.96 -12.00 11.24
C ASP A 108 13.91 -11.41 10.16
N GLN A 109 14.96 -10.71 10.60
CA GLN A 109 15.91 -10.03 9.69
C GLN A 109 16.77 -10.99 8.86
N VAL A 110 16.80 -12.28 9.17
CA VAL A 110 17.53 -13.27 8.37
C VAL A 110 16.60 -14.09 7.47
N GLY A 111 15.29 -13.79 7.49
CA GLY A 111 14.29 -14.35 6.59
C GLY A 111 13.55 -15.57 7.14
N ASN A 112 13.67 -15.90 8.43
CA ASN A 112 12.86 -16.96 9.02
C ASN A 112 11.44 -16.45 9.28
N ILE A 113 10.43 -17.27 8.95
CA ILE A 113 9.05 -16.98 9.29
C ILE A 113 8.88 -17.02 10.81
N THR A 114 8.42 -15.92 11.38
CA THR A 114 8.09 -15.80 12.81
C THR A 114 6.59 -15.83 13.07
N PHE A 115 5.78 -15.60 12.03
CA PHE A 115 4.33 -15.65 12.05
C PHE A 115 3.83 -15.97 10.64
N GLU A 116 2.87 -16.88 10.53
CA GLU A 116 2.13 -17.13 9.30
C GLU A 116 0.66 -17.32 9.67
N SER A 117 -0.23 -16.63 8.96
CA SER A 117 -1.66 -16.86 9.11
C SER A 117 -2.39 -16.80 7.79
N GLY A 118 -3.53 -17.49 7.72
CA GLY A 118 -4.36 -17.56 6.52
C GLY A 118 -5.79 -17.11 6.80
N LYS A 119 -6.42 -16.44 5.83
CA LYS A 119 -7.84 -16.07 5.82
C LYS A 119 -8.53 -16.57 4.56
N ASN A 120 -9.45 -17.53 4.73
CA ASN A 120 -10.28 -18.02 3.64
C ASN A 120 -11.38 -17.00 3.29
N GLY A 121 -11.20 -16.23 2.21
CA GLY A 121 -12.20 -15.31 1.67
C GLY A 121 -12.60 -14.15 2.60
N THR A 122 -13.59 -13.35 2.18
CA THR A 122 -13.90 -12.04 2.79
C THR A 122 -14.41 -12.11 4.24
N PHE A 123 -14.89 -13.28 4.70
CA PHE A 123 -15.52 -13.48 6.02
C PHE A 123 -14.85 -14.58 6.90
N GLY A 124 -13.65 -15.06 6.56
CA GLY A 124 -12.95 -16.08 7.35
C GLY A 124 -12.25 -15.56 8.62
N GLU A 125 -11.99 -16.46 9.57
CA GLU A 125 -11.11 -16.23 10.73
C GLU A 125 -9.64 -16.44 10.33
N TRP A 126 -8.72 -15.70 10.95
CA TRP A 126 -7.28 -15.89 10.77
C TRP A 126 -6.83 -17.14 11.53
N ILE A 127 -6.20 -18.08 10.83
CA ILE A 127 -5.60 -19.28 11.44
C ILE A 127 -4.10 -19.08 11.52
N ASP A 128 -3.54 -19.05 12.73
CA ASP A 128 -2.09 -19.00 12.98
C ASP A 128 -1.48 -20.41 12.82
N TYR A 129 -0.43 -20.52 12.01
CA TYR A 129 0.26 -21.77 11.70
C TYR A 129 1.55 -21.97 12.53
N THR A 130 1.90 -21.06 13.44
CA THR A 130 3.16 -21.10 14.20
C THR A 130 3.13 -21.90 15.52
N LEU A 131 2.22 -22.88 15.63
CA LEU A 131 2.12 -23.79 16.77
C LEU A 131 3.17 -24.91 16.78
#